data_AF-A0A3R7RZR8-F1
#
_entry.id   AF-A0A3R7RZR8-F1
#
_cell.length_a   1.000
_cell.length_b   1.000
_cell.length_c   1.000
_cell.angle_alpha   90.00
_cell.angle_beta   90.00
_cell.angle_gamma   90.00
#
_symmetry.space_group_name_H-M   'P 1'
#
loop_
_entity.id
_entity.type
_entity.pdbx_description
1 polymer ?
#
loop_
_entity_poly.entity_id
_entity_poly.type
_entity_poly.pdbx_seq_one_letter_code
_entity_poly.pdbx_strand_id
1 'polypeptide(L)'
;MRTCFLALLLCLLPANLPGAPYIGPDPAPNLFRRDLVPIDTDTMRELSGYLTDLATRETDGTPGQTRATAQLLALAIRLNPANRSALETDKSLRVGQAVDSFEGDINQPLRQAWGIADWLLDPDSGAGGKALGNLVVDALAVINPQNPLVRLQDPEGELERWKYVVPTLEAYQRPPQQKTPPPPVAPPPPPVERPPILLGQASTKTPLFLLDRDRRRSLRIVPLSMKVMELPQGDIFTFSLEPKTESPDIASARVNVRKVLEQRWPDLPIGRIAQLSTGTDRYAPNNGQAISGPAALLIHSSLTGRPLRPGVTLVAEVASDGSLTRPLQSWSYLRALRLAPGGRLLVAPDFEPELRAMIALEDPAFFLRWEVLIVSSIDTALNLASENSDPAGLAATSQLYEELRDVSRDKDVGQLCVNAKVRERLSEITSRVPFHYSAKMLLVQGDPTLRPTRVEREVAGRILRSALEPVDRISQLPLSQLSAKRLLTSGEATSAEIERFSKFISPADKDLLQEAQEIAQLTEILGKGKQDGGLRDGVTYFRNTPLPTYQSRLRSKFAALRQKLAPFTRESVQPALPDDPPPGADPSP
;
A
#
# COMPACT_ATOMS: atom_id res chain seq x y z
N MET A 1 -22.74 67.06 28.05
CA MET A 1 -21.49 66.61 27.38
C MET A 1 -21.47 65.10 27.34
N ARG A 2 -21.16 64.54 26.17
CA ARG A 2 -20.81 63.14 25.86
C ARG A 2 -21.92 62.08 25.88
N THR A 3 -22.54 61.99 24.69
CA THR A 3 -22.87 60.78 23.89
C THR A 3 -21.67 59.80 23.79
N CYS A 4 -21.75 58.52 23.38
CA CYS A 4 -22.71 57.76 22.59
C CYS A 4 -22.48 56.24 22.73
N PHE A 5 -23.54 55.49 22.39
CA PHE A 5 -23.68 54.08 22.01
C PHE A 5 -22.43 53.27 21.62
N LEU A 6 -22.30 52.10 22.25
CA LEU A 6 -21.38 51.01 21.90
C LEU A 6 -22.20 49.79 21.45
N ALA A 7 -22.39 49.62 20.14
CA ALA A 7 -22.94 48.42 19.53
C ALA A 7 -22.42 48.29 18.09
N LEU A 8 -22.12 47.04 17.68
CA LEU A 8 -21.62 46.59 16.38
C LEU A 8 -20.17 46.93 16.02
N LEU A 9 -19.28 45.94 16.19
CA LEU A 9 -18.30 45.62 15.14
C LEU A 9 -18.11 44.09 15.11
N LEU A 10 -19.00 43.42 14.37
CA LEU A 10 -18.76 42.07 13.87
C LEU A 10 -17.50 42.11 13.00
N CYS A 11 -16.53 41.25 13.32
CA CYS A 11 -15.43 40.93 12.41
C CYS A 11 -16.02 40.22 11.18
N LEU A 12 -16.18 40.99 10.10
CA LEU A 12 -16.38 40.48 8.74
C LEU A 12 -15.10 39.75 8.30
N LEU A 13 -15.02 38.45 8.59
CA LEU A 13 -14.19 37.56 7.78
C LEU A 13 -14.85 37.48 6.40
N PRO A 14 -14.11 37.66 5.28
CA PRO A 14 -14.68 37.43 3.98
C PRO A 14 -15.13 35.97 3.91
N ALA A 15 -16.43 35.77 3.69
CA ALA A 15 -16.95 34.48 3.30
C ALA A 15 -16.21 34.06 2.01
N ASN A 16 -15.48 32.94 2.05
CA ASN A 16 -15.01 32.30 0.83
C ASN A 16 -16.24 31.94 0.00
N LEU A 17 -16.52 32.75 -1.02
CA LEU A 17 -17.48 32.42 -2.05
C LEU A 17 -17.04 31.10 -2.69
N PRO A 18 -17.96 30.17 -2.99
CA PRO A 18 -17.63 28.98 -3.76
C PRO A 18 -17.00 29.42 -5.08
N GLY A 19 -15.78 28.93 -5.37
CA GLY A 19 -15.05 29.23 -6.60
C GLY A 19 -15.88 28.92 -7.84
N ALA A 20 -15.63 29.65 -8.92
CA ALA A 20 -16.35 29.49 -10.18
C ALA A 20 -16.29 28.03 -10.68
N PRO A 21 -17.41 27.43 -11.14
CA PRO A 21 -17.41 26.06 -11.64
C PRO A 21 -16.46 25.95 -12.86
N TYR A 22 -15.58 24.95 -12.82
CA TYR A 22 -14.67 24.68 -13.93
C TYR A 22 -15.44 24.13 -15.13
N ILE A 23 -15.20 24.71 -16.30
CA ILE A 23 -15.73 24.24 -17.59
C ILE A 23 -14.55 23.82 -18.46
N GLY A 24 -14.29 22.52 -18.59
CA GLY A 24 -13.14 22.04 -19.36
C GLY A 24 -13.28 22.22 -20.88
N PRO A 25 -12.16 22.16 -21.64
CA PRO A 25 -12.15 22.39 -23.08
C PRO A 25 -12.90 21.33 -23.90
N ASP A 26 -13.57 21.72 -24.97
CA ASP A 26 -14.16 20.75 -25.92
C ASP A 26 -13.03 20.06 -26.72
N PRO A 27 -12.93 18.72 -26.73
CA PRO A 27 -11.91 18.02 -27.51
C PRO A 27 -12.18 17.98 -29.03
N ALA A 28 -13.41 18.25 -29.48
CA ALA A 28 -13.82 18.04 -30.87
C ALA A 28 -13.21 19.03 -31.89
N PRO A 29 -13.10 20.34 -31.61
CA PRO A 29 -12.51 21.27 -32.56
C PRO A 29 -10.97 21.22 -32.55
N ASN A 30 -10.37 21.39 -33.73
CA ASN A 30 -8.92 21.48 -33.88
C ASN A 30 -8.44 22.91 -33.62
N LEU A 31 -7.60 23.11 -32.60
CA LEU A 31 -6.95 24.41 -32.31
C LEU A 31 -5.77 24.68 -33.25
N PHE A 32 -4.95 23.66 -33.51
CA PHE A 32 -3.80 23.74 -34.39
C PHE A 32 -3.48 22.34 -34.94
N ARG A 33 -2.76 22.31 -36.05
CA ARG A 33 -2.28 21.08 -36.67
C ARG A 33 -0.87 20.78 -36.18
N ARG A 34 -0.71 19.67 -35.43
CA ARG A 34 0.59 19.27 -34.84
C ARG A 34 1.68 19.13 -35.90
N ASP A 35 1.33 18.65 -37.09
CA ASP A 35 2.26 18.46 -38.21
C ASP A 35 2.74 19.77 -38.86
N LEU A 36 2.10 20.91 -38.53
CA LEU A 36 2.47 22.23 -39.05
C LEU A 36 3.21 23.09 -38.01
N VAL A 37 3.44 22.57 -36.80
CA VAL A 37 4.17 23.29 -35.76
C VAL A 37 5.67 23.02 -35.94
N PRO A 38 6.53 24.06 -35.97
CA PRO A 38 7.96 23.92 -36.25
C PRO A 38 8.79 23.45 -35.04
N ILE A 39 8.22 22.68 -34.12
CA ILE A 39 8.96 22.07 -33.00
C ILE A 39 8.89 20.55 -33.10
N ASP A 40 9.93 19.86 -32.64
CA ASP A 40 9.96 18.41 -32.63
C ASP A 40 9.02 17.80 -31.57
N THR A 41 8.84 16.48 -31.64
CA THR A 41 7.89 15.76 -30.77
C THR A 41 8.30 15.77 -29.29
N ASP A 42 9.59 15.86 -28.99
CA ASP A 42 10.08 15.95 -27.61
C ASP A 42 9.82 17.35 -27.06
N THR A 43 10.08 18.41 -27.82
CA THR A 43 9.71 19.78 -27.44
C THR A 43 8.19 19.94 -27.25
N MET A 44 7.34 19.30 -28.07
CA MET A 44 5.90 19.26 -27.83
C MET A 44 5.52 18.55 -26.53
N ARG A 45 6.25 17.48 -26.18
CA ARG A 45 6.04 16.72 -24.94
C ARG A 45 6.42 17.55 -23.72
N GLU A 46 7.55 18.25 -23.79
CA GLU A 46 8.03 19.15 -22.73
C GLU A 46 7.07 20.32 -22.53
N LEU A 47 6.66 21.01 -23.61
CA LEU A 47 5.67 22.09 -23.53
C LEU A 47 4.35 21.59 -22.93
N SER A 48 3.88 20.41 -23.34
CA SER A 48 2.68 19.79 -22.74
C SER A 48 2.84 19.56 -21.23
N GLY A 49 4.02 19.11 -20.79
CA GLY A 49 4.35 18.95 -19.37
C GLY A 49 4.29 20.28 -18.62
N TYR A 50 5.01 21.30 -19.08
CA TYR A 50 5.03 22.62 -18.45
C TYR A 50 3.63 23.25 -18.35
N LEU A 51 2.81 23.14 -19.40
CA LEU A 51 1.44 23.65 -19.38
C LEU A 51 0.54 22.88 -18.40
N THR A 52 0.81 21.58 -18.17
CA THR A 52 0.10 20.79 -17.17
C THR A 52 0.47 21.23 -15.75
N ASP A 53 1.75 21.41 -15.48
CA ASP A 53 2.24 21.91 -14.18
C ASP A 53 1.64 23.29 -13.87
N LEU A 54 1.60 24.17 -14.87
CA LEU A 54 0.96 25.49 -14.78
C LEU A 54 -0.55 25.39 -14.56
N ALA A 55 -1.24 24.41 -15.14
CA ALA A 55 -2.66 24.21 -14.94
C ALA A 55 -2.99 23.77 -13.50
N THR A 56 -2.06 23.06 -12.86
CA THR A 56 -2.17 22.62 -11.45
C THR A 56 -1.58 23.61 -10.45
N ARG A 57 -1.29 24.86 -10.84
CA ARG A 57 -0.82 25.90 -9.90
C ARG A 57 -1.87 26.22 -8.85
N GLU A 58 -1.44 26.77 -7.72
CA GLU A 58 -2.36 27.39 -6.76
C GLU A 58 -3.04 28.61 -7.41
N THR A 59 -4.37 28.67 -7.35
CA THR A 59 -5.17 29.76 -7.95
C THR A 59 -6.04 30.44 -6.89
N ASP A 60 -6.34 31.72 -7.10
CA ASP A 60 -7.27 32.50 -6.27
C ASP A 60 -8.75 32.19 -6.57
N GLY A 61 -9.03 31.19 -7.43
CA GLY A 61 -10.38 30.76 -7.80
C GLY A 61 -11.16 31.76 -8.66
N THR A 62 -10.51 32.82 -9.16
CA THR A 62 -11.18 33.80 -10.02
C THR A 62 -11.60 33.17 -11.36
N PRO A 63 -12.72 33.61 -11.97
CA PRO A 63 -13.17 33.12 -13.28
C PRO A 63 -12.08 33.16 -14.36
N GLY A 64 -11.21 34.18 -14.30
CA GLY A 64 -10.05 34.31 -15.19
C GLY A 64 -9.04 33.18 -15.00
N GLN A 65 -8.64 32.87 -13.77
CA GLN A 65 -7.70 31.78 -13.48
C GLN A 65 -8.29 30.41 -13.83
N THR A 66 -9.59 30.20 -13.59
CA THR A 66 -10.29 28.96 -13.97
C THR A 66 -10.33 28.78 -15.49
N ARG A 67 -10.63 29.85 -16.24
CA ARG A 67 -10.58 29.82 -17.71
C ARG A 67 -9.18 29.59 -18.25
N ALA A 68 -8.16 30.25 -17.68
CA ALA A 68 -6.76 30.05 -18.06
C ALA A 68 -6.33 28.58 -17.85
N THR A 69 -6.80 27.95 -16.78
CA THR A 69 -6.56 26.52 -16.51
C THR A 69 -7.18 25.63 -17.59
N ALA A 70 -8.39 25.95 -18.06
CA ALA A 70 -8.99 25.23 -19.20
C ALA A 70 -8.20 25.43 -20.51
N GLN A 71 -7.68 26.63 -20.77
CA GLN A 71 -6.83 26.91 -21.94
C GLN A 71 -5.50 26.14 -21.90
N LEU A 72 -4.83 26.11 -20.75
CA LEU A 72 -3.59 25.35 -20.57
C LEU A 72 -3.79 23.85 -20.83
N LEU A 73 -4.85 23.26 -20.26
CA LEU A 73 -5.17 21.85 -20.44
C LEU A 73 -5.58 21.53 -21.89
N ALA A 74 -6.28 22.45 -22.57
CA ALA A 74 -6.64 22.30 -23.98
C ALA A 74 -5.40 22.15 -24.88
N LEU A 75 -4.35 22.92 -24.59
CA LEU A 75 -3.08 22.88 -25.29
C LEU A 75 -2.26 21.66 -24.90
N ALA A 76 -2.12 21.39 -23.60
CA ALA A 76 -1.35 20.25 -23.10
C ALA A 76 -1.82 18.92 -23.71
N ILE A 77 -3.14 18.67 -23.71
CA ILE A 77 -3.75 17.46 -24.26
C ILE A 77 -3.53 17.35 -25.77
N ARG A 78 -3.58 18.46 -26.51
CA ARG A 78 -3.43 18.46 -27.98
C ARG A 78 -1.97 18.37 -28.42
N LEU A 79 -1.05 18.97 -27.68
CA LEU A 79 0.40 18.86 -27.93
C LEU A 79 0.90 17.43 -27.73
N ASN A 80 0.42 16.78 -26.66
CA ASN A 80 0.74 15.40 -26.35
C ASN A 80 -0.51 14.64 -25.85
N PRO A 81 -1.24 13.95 -26.74
CA PRO A 81 -2.40 13.13 -26.37
C PRO A 81 -2.09 11.97 -25.41
N ALA A 82 -0.81 11.60 -25.25
CA ALA A 82 -0.37 10.60 -24.29
C ALA A 82 -0.08 11.18 -22.89
N ASN A 83 -0.24 12.50 -22.69
CA ASN A 83 -0.08 13.14 -21.39
C ASN A 83 -1.26 12.79 -20.46
N ARG A 84 -1.10 11.68 -19.72
CA ARG A 84 -2.11 11.20 -18.77
C ARG A 84 -2.41 12.22 -17.67
N SER A 85 -1.40 12.94 -17.21
CA SER A 85 -1.56 13.95 -16.16
C SER A 85 -2.52 15.06 -16.60
N ALA A 86 -2.37 15.60 -17.81
CA ALA A 86 -3.29 16.62 -18.33
C ALA A 86 -4.73 16.10 -18.49
N LEU A 87 -4.89 14.86 -18.96
CA LEU A 87 -6.21 14.21 -19.14
C LEU A 87 -6.90 13.94 -17.79
N GLU A 88 -6.15 13.48 -16.79
CA GLU A 88 -6.66 13.22 -15.45
C GLU A 88 -6.99 14.51 -14.71
N THR A 89 -6.17 15.57 -14.86
CA THR A 89 -6.46 16.90 -14.31
C THR A 89 -7.74 17.49 -14.91
N ASP A 90 -7.90 17.51 -16.24
CA ASP A 90 -9.15 17.99 -16.88
C ASP A 90 -10.36 17.19 -16.39
N LYS A 91 -10.26 15.85 -16.36
CA LYS A 91 -11.34 14.98 -15.89
C LYS A 91 -11.72 15.28 -14.44
N SER A 92 -10.74 15.44 -13.56
CA SER A 92 -10.94 15.69 -12.12
C SER A 92 -11.59 17.06 -11.89
N LEU A 93 -11.12 18.10 -12.57
CA LEU A 93 -11.69 19.44 -12.46
C LEU A 93 -13.14 19.50 -12.98
N ARG A 94 -13.49 18.77 -14.05
CA ARG A 94 -14.87 18.70 -14.57
C ARG A 94 -15.87 18.10 -13.58
N VAL A 95 -15.42 17.16 -12.74
CA VAL A 95 -16.27 16.52 -11.73
C VAL A 95 -16.19 17.23 -10.36
N GLY A 96 -15.50 18.37 -10.29
CA GLY A 96 -15.33 19.15 -9.06
C GLY A 96 -14.41 18.49 -8.02
N GLN A 97 -13.57 17.54 -8.42
CA GLN A 97 -12.57 16.95 -7.55
C GLN A 97 -11.39 17.90 -7.37
N ALA A 98 -10.83 17.92 -6.15
CA ALA A 98 -9.59 18.63 -5.88
C ALA A 98 -8.44 17.98 -6.66
N VAL A 99 -7.62 18.81 -7.30
CA VAL A 99 -6.38 18.39 -7.94
C VAL A 99 -5.24 18.90 -7.08
N ASP A 100 -4.28 18.03 -6.78
CA ASP A 100 -3.08 18.40 -6.01
C ASP A 100 -2.35 19.53 -6.74
N SER A 101 -1.98 20.56 -5.98
CA SER A 101 -1.24 21.68 -6.54
C SER A 101 0.20 21.25 -6.89
N PHE A 102 0.75 21.83 -7.94
CA PHE A 102 2.14 21.60 -8.33
C PHE A 102 3.11 21.91 -7.18
N GLU A 103 3.91 20.92 -6.75
CA GLU A 103 4.78 21.02 -5.57
C GLU A 103 6.13 21.75 -5.82
N GLY A 104 6.39 22.20 -7.05
CA GLY A 104 7.64 22.86 -7.46
C GLY A 104 7.56 24.39 -7.58
N ASP A 105 8.69 25.02 -7.92
CA ASP A 105 8.72 26.45 -8.25
C ASP A 105 8.01 26.70 -9.58
N ILE A 106 6.82 27.31 -9.54
CA ILE A 106 6.00 27.61 -10.72
C ILE A 106 6.73 28.51 -11.74
N ASN A 107 7.74 29.28 -11.30
CA ASN A 107 8.51 30.13 -12.20
C ASN A 107 9.40 29.33 -13.16
N GLN A 108 9.73 28.07 -12.85
CA GLN A 108 10.46 27.20 -13.76
C GLN A 108 9.62 26.80 -14.99
N PRO A 109 8.48 26.10 -14.87
CA PRO A 109 7.64 25.77 -16.03
C PRO A 109 7.11 27.02 -16.73
N LEU A 110 6.85 28.10 -15.97
CA LEU A 110 6.45 29.39 -16.55
C LEU A 110 7.53 29.99 -17.47
N ARG A 111 8.81 30.01 -17.03
CA ARG A 111 9.92 30.50 -17.86
C ARG A 111 10.12 29.65 -19.12
N GLN A 112 10.01 28.33 -18.99
CA GLN A 112 10.17 27.42 -20.13
C GLN A 112 9.04 27.59 -21.14
N ALA A 113 7.78 27.66 -20.69
CA ALA A 113 6.64 27.88 -21.56
C ALA A 113 6.71 29.24 -22.28
N TRP A 114 7.17 30.30 -21.59
CA TRP A 114 7.41 31.60 -22.23
C TRP A 114 8.55 31.57 -23.24
N GLY A 115 9.66 30.89 -22.96
CA GLY A 115 10.78 30.78 -23.90
C GLY A 115 10.38 30.04 -25.19
N ILE A 116 9.57 28.99 -25.08
CA ILE A 116 9.03 28.28 -26.25
C ILE A 116 8.03 29.16 -27.00
N ALA A 117 7.18 29.91 -26.29
CA ALA A 117 6.23 30.85 -26.93
C ALA A 117 6.95 31.98 -27.69
N ASP A 118 8.01 32.54 -27.13
CA ASP A 118 8.85 33.57 -27.77
C ASP A 118 9.40 33.07 -29.10
N TRP A 119 10.00 31.88 -29.09
CA TRP A 119 10.54 31.24 -30.29
C TRP A 119 9.47 30.92 -31.34
N LEU A 120 8.30 30.45 -30.90
CA LEU A 120 7.16 30.16 -31.80
C LEU A 120 6.58 31.41 -32.48
N LEU A 121 6.76 32.60 -31.87
CA LEU A 121 6.31 33.87 -32.42
C LEU A 121 7.31 34.53 -33.37
N ASP A 122 8.54 33.99 -33.45
CA ASP A 122 9.52 34.41 -34.44
C ASP A 122 8.96 34.24 -35.88
N PRO A 123 9.13 35.22 -36.79
CA PRO A 123 8.72 35.09 -38.19
C PRO A 123 9.19 33.80 -38.88
N ASP A 124 10.37 33.28 -38.50
CA ASP A 124 10.97 32.06 -39.08
C ASP A 124 10.22 30.77 -38.69
N SER A 125 9.42 30.81 -37.61
CA SER A 125 8.57 29.71 -37.16
C SER A 125 7.32 29.49 -38.03
N GLY A 126 7.07 30.38 -39.00
CA GLY A 126 5.96 30.25 -39.96
C GLY A 126 4.57 30.33 -39.33
N ALA A 127 3.54 30.11 -40.15
CA ALA A 127 2.15 30.32 -39.74
C ALA A 127 1.68 29.35 -38.63
N GLY A 128 2.14 28.10 -38.66
CA GLY A 128 1.79 27.10 -37.64
C GLY A 128 2.46 27.35 -36.29
N GLY A 129 3.73 27.80 -36.30
CA GLY A 129 4.42 28.24 -35.10
C GLY A 129 3.74 29.45 -34.47
N LYS A 130 3.48 30.49 -35.28
CA LYS A 130 2.79 31.70 -34.83
C LYS A 130 1.41 31.41 -34.24
N ALA A 131 0.64 30.48 -34.82
CA ALA A 131 -0.67 30.09 -34.31
C ALA A 131 -0.57 29.45 -32.91
N LEU A 132 0.35 28.49 -32.71
CA LEU A 132 0.57 27.86 -31.40
C LEU A 132 1.13 28.87 -30.39
N GLY A 133 2.10 29.70 -30.80
CA GLY A 133 2.70 30.73 -29.96
C GLY A 133 1.64 31.66 -29.38
N ASN A 134 0.73 32.19 -30.22
CA ASN A 134 -0.37 33.04 -29.78
C ASN A 134 -1.29 32.34 -28.76
N LEU A 135 -1.62 31.07 -28.97
CA LEU A 135 -2.45 30.30 -28.03
C LEU A 135 -1.75 30.09 -26.67
N VAL A 136 -0.44 29.82 -26.68
CA VAL A 136 0.34 29.71 -25.44
C VAL A 136 0.38 31.05 -24.72
N VAL A 137 0.62 32.16 -25.42
CA VAL A 137 0.58 33.51 -24.83
C VAL A 137 -0.80 33.82 -24.24
N ASP A 138 -1.89 33.51 -24.94
CA ASP A 138 -3.26 33.71 -24.45
C ASP A 138 -3.48 33.02 -23.08
N ALA A 139 -3.05 31.76 -22.96
CA ALA A 139 -3.23 30.98 -21.73
C ALA A 139 -2.33 31.47 -20.58
N LEU A 140 -1.14 31.97 -20.88
CA LEU A 140 -0.16 32.44 -19.88
C LEU A 140 -0.40 33.90 -19.44
N ALA A 141 -1.07 34.72 -20.25
CA ALA A 141 -1.30 36.15 -19.98
C ALA A 141 -2.03 36.40 -18.65
N VAL A 142 -2.92 35.49 -18.24
CA VAL A 142 -3.64 35.56 -16.97
C VAL A 142 -2.74 35.25 -15.76
N ILE A 143 -1.69 34.44 -15.97
CA ILE A 143 -0.79 33.96 -14.92
C ILE A 143 0.36 34.97 -14.71
N ASN A 144 0.88 35.52 -15.80
CA ASN A 144 1.94 36.52 -15.77
C ASN A 144 1.63 37.66 -16.77
N PRO A 145 0.75 38.61 -16.40
CA PRO A 145 0.35 39.71 -17.28
C PRO A 145 1.46 40.73 -17.54
N GLN A 146 2.58 40.67 -16.81
CA GLN A 146 3.69 41.62 -16.94
C GLN A 146 4.72 41.18 -17.99
N ASN A 147 4.59 39.99 -18.57
CA ASN A 147 5.53 39.49 -19.58
C ASN A 147 5.48 40.37 -20.86
N PRO A 148 6.63 40.76 -21.44
CA PRO A 148 6.68 41.56 -22.67
C PRO A 148 5.86 40.99 -23.84
N LEU A 149 5.77 39.66 -23.97
CA LEU A 149 5.01 38.99 -25.04
C LEU A 149 3.51 39.24 -24.98
N VAL A 150 2.96 39.50 -23.78
CA VAL A 150 1.54 39.85 -23.62
C VAL A 150 1.22 41.18 -24.30
N ARG A 151 2.18 42.11 -24.39
CA ARG A 151 1.99 43.40 -25.08
C ARG A 151 2.00 43.27 -26.61
N LEU A 152 2.53 42.16 -27.12
CA LEU A 152 2.59 41.85 -28.55
C LEU A 152 1.39 40.99 -28.99
N GLN A 153 0.57 40.55 -28.04
CA GLN A 153 -0.65 39.78 -28.28
C GLN A 153 -1.70 40.65 -28.98
N ASP A 154 -2.45 40.04 -29.90
CA ASP A 154 -3.70 40.60 -30.42
C ASP A 154 -4.87 40.14 -29.52
N PRO A 155 -5.36 40.99 -28.59
CA PRO A 155 -6.42 40.61 -27.65
C PRO A 155 -7.79 40.50 -28.34
N GLU A 156 -8.01 41.18 -29.47
CA GLU A 156 -9.29 41.12 -30.20
C GLU A 156 -9.46 39.77 -30.91
N GLY A 157 -8.36 39.17 -31.35
CA GLY A 157 -8.35 37.83 -31.95
C GLY A 157 -8.46 36.65 -30.97
N GLU A 158 -8.35 36.87 -29.66
CA GLU A 158 -8.35 35.78 -28.65
C GLU A 158 -9.67 35.01 -28.65
N LEU A 159 -10.79 35.72 -28.69
CA LEU A 159 -12.12 35.11 -28.67
C LEU A 159 -12.35 34.20 -29.88
N GLU A 160 -11.84 34.59 -31.05
CA GLU A 160 -11.93 33.77 -32.26
C GLU A 160 -10.96 32.58 -32.22
N ARG A 161 -9.76 32.72 -31.65
CA ARG A 161 -8.79 31.61 -31.50
C ARG A 161 -9.29 30.48 -30.61
N TRP A 162 -10.04 30.81 -29.55
CA TRP A 162 -10.57 29.84 -28.58
C TRP A 162 -12.00 29.38 -28.85
N LYS A 163 -12.63 29.90 -29.91
CA LYS A 163 -14.01 29.64 -30.28
C LYS A 163 -14.28 28.15 -30.39
N TYR A 164 -15.39 27.71 -29.80
CA TYR A 164 -15.83 26.32 -29.71
C TYR A 164 -14.92 25.40 -28.86
N VAL A 165 -13.75 25.84 -28.41
CA VAL A 165 -12.82 25.00 -27.63
C VAL A 165 -12.86 25.34 -26.15
N VAL A 166 -12.79 26.62 -25.78
CA VAL A 166 -12.95 27.06 -24.38
C VAL A 166 -14.05 28.12 -24.33
N PRO A 167 -15.03 28.01 -23.40
CA PRO A 167 -16.06 29.03 -23.24
C PRO A 167 -15.49 30.43 -22.95
N THR A 168 -16.27 31.47 -23.26
CA THR A 168 -15.92 32.86 -22.94
C THR A 168 -15.84 33.06 -21.43
N LEU A 169 -15.13 34.11 -21.00
CA LEU A 169 -14.98 34.43 -19.57
C LEU A 169 -16.34 34.60 -18.85
N GLU A 170 -17.36 35.13 -19.55
CA GLU A 170 -18.73 35.27 -19.04
C GLU A 170 -19.35 33.94 -18.59
N ALA A 171 -19.01 32.83 -19.24
CA ALA A 171 -19.49 31.49 -18.87
C ALA A 171 -19.00 31.06 -17.47
N TYR A 172 -17.84 31.58 -17.04
CA TYR A 172 -17.25 31.33 -15.73
C TYR A 172 -17.70 32.35 -14.66
N GLN A 173 -18.44 33.40 -15.04
CA GLN A 173 -18.83 34.50 -14.15
C GLN A 173 -20.26 34.38 -13.56
N ARG A 174 -20.99 33.29 -13.80
CA ARG A 174 -22.43 33.23 -13.46
C ARG A 174 -22.75 33.45 -11.96
N PRO A 175 -23.60 34.43 -11.60
CA PRO A 175 -24.26 34.52 -10.30
C PRO A 175 -25.38 33.46 -10.17
N PRO A 176 -25.79 33.10 -8.94
CA PRO A 176 -26.78 32.05 -8.70
C PRO A 176 -28.15 32.50 -9.23
N GLN A 177 -28.75 31.75 -10.17
CA GLN A 177 -30.10 32.07 -10.67
C GLN A 177 -31.14 30.97 -10.45
N GLN A 178 -32.12 31.39 -9.64
CA GLN A 178 -33.57 31.22 -9.65
C GLN A 178 -34.26 30.21 -10.60
N LYS A 179 -35.27 29.58 -9.99
CA LYS A 179 -36.29 28.65 -10.51
C LYS A 179 -37.13 29.23 -11.66
N THR A 180 -37.25 28.47 -12.75
CA THR A 180 -38.38 28.47 -13.69
C THR A 180 -38.91 27.03 -13.76
N PRO A 181 -40.22 26.80 -14.03
CA PRO A 181 -40.95 25.62 -13.58
C PRO A 181 -40.53 24.34 -14.31
N PRO A 182 -40.65 23.17 -13.66
CA PRO A 182 -39.98 21.96 -14.13
C PRO A 182 -40.72 21.31 -15.31
N PRO A 183 -40.03 20.85 -16.37
CA PRO A 183 -40.50 19.69 -17.12
C PRO A 183 -40.64 18.51 -16.13
N PRO A 184 -41.59 17.58 -16.32
CA PRO A 184 -41.96 16.60 -15.30
C PRO A 184 -40.71 15.98 -14.71
N VAL A 185 -40.49 16.27 -13.42
CA VAL A 185 -39.36 15.82 -12.63
C VAL A 185 -39.40 14.31 -12.72
N ALA A 186 -38.47 13.72 -13.49
CA ALA A 186 -38.03 12.38 -13.13
C ALA A 186 -37.65 12.51 -11.65
N PRO A 187 -38.32 11.77 -10.74
CA PRO A 187 -38.13 11.94 -9.31
C PRO A 187 -36.63 12.02 -9.03
N PRO A 188 -36.16 12.92 -8.13
CA PRO A 188 -34.77 12.92 -7.72
C PRO A 188 -34.39 11.46 -7.46
N PRO A 189 -33.24 10.97 -7.98
CA PRO A 189 -32.82 9.62 -7.70
C PRO A 189 -32.97 9.46 -6.18
N PRO A 190 -33.72 8.44 -5.72
CA PRO A 190 -34.06 8.31 -4.32
C PRO A 190 -32.78 8.49 -3.51
N PRO A 191 -32.82 9.21 -2.37
CA PRO A 191 -31.63 9.44 -1.56
C PRO A 191 -30.96 8.08 -1.37
N VAL A 192 -29.74 7.99 -1.87
CA VAL A 192 -28.99 6.74 -1.86
C VAL A 192 -28.90 6.31 -0.41
N GLU A 193 -29.58 5.21 -0.06
CA GLU A 193 -29.66 4.71 1.30
C GLU A 193 -28.31 4.09 1.66
N ARG A 194 -27.45 4.90 2.28
CA ARG A 194 -26.13 4.47 2.74
C ARG A 194 -26.30 3.68 4.04
N PRO A 195 -25.53 2.61 4.26
CA PRO A 195 -25.63 1.85 5.49
C PRO A 195 -25.25 2.73 6.69
N PRO A 196 -25.94 2.60 7.83
CA PRO A 196 -25.56 3.31 9.04
C PRO A 196 -24.27 2.73 9.63
N ILE A 197 -23.52 3.57 10.35
CA ILE A 197 -22.49 3.10 11.28
C ILE A 197 -23.21 2.66 12.56
N LEU A 198 -23.27 1.37 12.82
CA LEU A 198 -23.95 0.78 13.98
C LEU A 198 -23.03 0.66 15.21
N LEU A 199 -21.72 0.47 15.00
CA LEU A 199 -20.73 0.55 16.08
C LEU A 199 -19.65 1.58 15.76
N GLY A 200 -19.46 2.54 16.66
CA GLY A 200 -18.37 3.51 16.56
C GLY A 200 -17.01 2.97 16.97
N GLN A 201 -16.95 1.80 17.62
CA GLN A 201 -15.72 1.20 18.14
C GLN A 201 -15.75 -0.33 18.04
N ALA A 202 -14.60 -0.93 17.79
CA ALA A 202 -14.38 -2.38 17.79
C ALA A 202 -12.90 -2.68 18.07
N SER A 203 -12.57 -3.89 18.52
CA SER A 203 -11.16 -4.29 18.70
C SER A 203 -10.91 -5.74 18.30
N THR A 204 -9.69 -6.02 17.85
CA THR A 204 -9.20 -7.37 17.53
C THR A 204 -7.70 -7.44 17.83
N LYS A 205 -7.09 -8.62 17.70
CA LYS A 205 -5.64 -8.79 17.80
C LYS A 205 -5.06 -9.28 16.49
N THR A 206 -3.82 -8.88 16.19
CA THR A 206 -3.09 -9.41 15.04
C THR A 206 -1.57 -9.22 15.23
N PRO A 207 -0.74 -10.17 14.78
CA PRO A 207 0.71 -10.01 14.78
C PRO A 207 1.15 -9.00 13.70
N LEU A 208 1.90 -7.99 14.11
CA LEU A 208 2.45 -6.96 13.22
C LEU A 208 3.87 -6.60 13.62
N PHE A 209 4.70 -6.28 12.63
CA PHE A 209 5.93 -5.55 12.87
C PHE A 209 5.62 -4.08 13.15
N LEU A 210 6.15 -3.57 14.25
CA LEU A 210 5.99 -2.20 14.68
C LEU A 210 7.36 -1.54 14.90
N LEU A 211 7.40 -0.22 14.76
CA LEU A 211 8.52 0.63 15.12
C LEU A 211 8.21 1.33 16.43
N ASP A 212 9.08 1.12 17.43
CA ASP A 212 9.03 1.91 18.66
C ASP A 212 9.54 3.35 18.42
N ARG A 213 9.57 4.15 19.50
CA ARG A 213 10.05 5.55 19.46
C ARG A 213 11.50 5.67 19.00
N ASP A 214 12.32 4.65 19.24
CA ASP A 214 13.73 4.58 18.84
C ASP A 214 13.89 4.01 17.42
N ARG A 215 12.78 3.83 16.67
CA ARG A 215 12.72 3.20 15.34
C ARG A 215 13.24 1.78 15.33
N ARG A 216 13.20 1.07 16.46
CA ARG A 216 13.53 -0.36 16.51
C ARG A 216 12.31 -1.14 16.05
N ARG A 217 12.55 -2.01 15.06
CA ARG A 217 11.53 -2.90 14.54
C ARG A 217 11.37 -4.09 15.47
N SER A 218 10.15 -4.36 15.92
CA SER A 218 9.83 -5.55 16.70
C SER A 218 8.51 -6.17 16.25
N LEU A 219 8.45 -7.51 16.26
CA LEU A 219 7.23 -8.25 15.99
C LEU A 219 6.47 -8.49 17.29
N ARG A 220 5.18 -8.13 17.32
CA ARG A 220 4.31 -8.34 18.49
C ARG A 220 2.91 -8.70 18.05
N ILE A 221 2.15 -9.37 18.92
CA ILE A 221 0.69 -9.46 18.78
C ILE A 221 0.10 -8.19 19.36
N VAL A 222 -0.53 -7.39 18.51
CA VAL A 222 -0.97 -6.04 18.83
C VAL A 222 -2.49 -6.03 18.95
N PRO A 223 -3.06 -5.42 20.01
CA PRO A 223 -4.47 -5.07 20.00
C PRO A 223 -4.69 -3.92 19.01
N LEU A 224 -5.49 -4.17 17.98
CA LEU A 224 -5.97 -3.14 17.07
C LEU A 224 -7.32 -2.64 17.54
N SER A 225 -7.38 -1.37 17.90
CA SER A 225 -8.62 -0.70 18.29
C SER A 225 -9.07 0.23 17.18
N MET A 226 -10.31 0.08 16.72
CA MET A 226 -10.94 0.96 15.76
C MET A 226 -11.79 2.00 16.47
N LYS A 227 -11.70 3.26 16.01
CA LYS A 227 -12.69 4.30 16.30
C LYS A 227 -13.16 4.94 15.00
N VAL A 228 -14.47 5.01 14.80
CA VAL A 228 -15.06 5.71 13.65
C VAL A 228 -15.13 7.21 13.96
N MET A 229 -14.49 8.01 13.12
CA MET A 229 -14.40 9.46 13.23
C MET A 229 -15.16 10.14 12.09
N GLU A 230 -15.69 11.34 12.34
CA GLU A 230 -16.23 12.21 11.29
C GLU A 230 -15.09 12.93 10.59
N LEU A 231 -15.15 12.96 9.26
CA LEU A 231 -14.28 13.76 8.42
C LEU A 231 -15.06 14.94 7.84
N PRO A 232 -14.49 16.16 7.85
CA PRO A 232 -15.11 17.32 7.23
C PRO A 232 -15.30 17.19 5.71
N GLN A 233 -14.51 16.34 5.05
CA GLN A 233 -14.56 16.08 3.60
C GLN A 233 -15.23 14.72 3.32
N GLY A 234 -16.07 14.67 2.28
CA GLY A 234 -16.97 13.57 1.93
C GLY A 234 -16.31 12.32 1.34
N ASP A 235 -15.17 11.90 1.87
CA ASP A 235 -14.48 10.70 1.40
C ASP A 235 -15.26 9.42 1.73
N ILE A 236 -15.15 8.44 0.83
CA ILE A 236 -15.74 7.10 1.00
C ILE A 236 -15.10 6.40 2.20
N PHE A 237 -15.94 5.82 3.05
CA PHE A 237 -15.53 5.14 4.27
C PHE A 237 -14.38 4.15 4.02
N THR A 238 -13.30 4.36 4.76
CA THR A 238 -12.05 3.61 4.68
C THR A 238 -11.38 3.60 6.05
N PHE A 239 -10.16 3.09 6.16
CA PHE A 239 -9.38 3.11 7.39
C PHE A 239 -8.12 3.98 7.29
N SER A 240 -7.71 4.54 8.43
CA SER A 240 -6.39 5.14 8.64
C SER A 240 -5.68 4.45 9.80
N LEU A 241 -4.37 4.64 9.90
CA LEU A 241 -3.57 4.12 11.02
C LEU A 241 -3.25 5.24 12.01
N GLU A 242 -3.20 4.88 13.28
CA GLU A 242 -2.72 5.71 14.37
C GLU A 242 -1.68 4.94 15.20
N PRO A 243 -0.40 5.37 15.26
CA PRO A 243 0.17 6.58 14.63
C PRO A 243 0.14 6.57 13.09
N LYS A 244 -0.05 7.76 12.49
CA LYS A 244 -0.17 7.94 11.03
C LYS A 244 0.99 7.30 10.29
N THR A 245 0.64 6.41 9.36
CA THR A 245 1.58 5.68 8.52
C THR A 245 0.96 5.48 7.14
N GLU A 246 1.73 5.75 6.09
CA GLU A 246 1.33 5.57 4.69
C GLU A 246 2.40 4.76 3.96
N SER A 247 1.95 3.89 3.05
CA SER A 247 2.81 3.12 2.14
C SER A 247 1.97 2.57 0.98
N PRO A 248 2.59 2.16 -0.14
CA PRO A 248 1.89 1.50 -1.23
C PRO A 248 1.07 0.28 -0.77
N ASP A 249 1.62 -0.52 0.16
CA ASP A 249 0.92 -1.69 0.71
C ASP A 249 -0.34 -1.31 1.50
N ILE A 250 -0.28 -0.22 2.28
CA ILE A 250 -1.45 0.29 3.03
C ILE A 250 -2.50 0.84 2.05
N ALA A 251 -2.08 1.54 1.01
CA ALA A 251 -2.99 2.03 -0.03
C ALA A 251 -3.69 0.86 -0.75
N SER A 252 -2.95 -0.19 -1.15
CA SER A 252 -3.53 -1.40 -1.73
C SER A 252 -4.47 -2.13 -0.75
N ALA A 253 -4.10 -2.22 0.53
CA ALA A 253 -4.96 -2.78 1.57
C ALA A 253 -6.29 -2.01 1.68
N ARG A 254 -6.28 -0.68 1.65
CA ARG A 254 -7.51 0.14 1.64
C ARG A 254 -8.38 -0.13 0.42
N VAL A 255 -7.78 -0.25 -0.76
CA VAL A 255 -8.52 -0.56 -1.99
C VAL A 255 -9.20 -1.93 -1.89
N ASN A 256 -8.49 -2.95 -1.41
CA ASN A 256 -9.06 -4.28 -1.25
C ASN A 256 -10.19 -4.29 -0.22
N VAL A 257 -9.96 -3.69 0.96
CA VAL A 257 -10.99 -3.56 2.01
C VAL A 257 -12.22 -2.84 1.47
N ARG A 258 -12.04 -1.71 0.77
CA ARG A 258 -13.16 -0.96 0.17
C ARG A 258 -13.95 -1.82 -0.80
N LYS A 259 -13.30 -2.46 -1.77
CA LYS A 259 -13.97 -3.30 -2.78
C LYS A 259 -14.80 -4.43 -2.15
N VAL A 260 -14.27 -5.04 -1.09
CA VAL A 260 -14.99 -6.07 -0.33
C VAL A 260 -16.23 -5.51 0.35
N LEU A 261 -16.12 -4.34 0.95
CA LEU A 261 -17.27 -3.68 1.59
C LEU A 261 -18.31 -3.25 0.56
N GLU A 262 -17.89 -2.74 -0.61
CA GLU A 262 -18.76 -2.32 -1.72
C GLU A 262 -19.58 -3.48 -2.32
N GLN A 263 -19.10 -4.73 -2.23
CA GLN A 263 -19.88 -5.90 -2.66
C GLN A 263 -21.17 -6.08 -1.86
N ARG A 264 -21.12 -5.72 -0.57
CA ARG A 264 -22.25 -5.87 0.35
C ARG A 264 -23.02 -4.57 0.56
N TRP A 265 -22.30 -3.45 0.50
CA TRP A 265 -22.83 -2.10 0.64
C TRP A 265 -22.29 -1.22 -0.49
N PRO A 266 -22.93 -1.24 -1.67
CA PRO A 266 -22.48 -0.49 -2.84
C PRO A 266 -22.26 1.01 -2.55
N ASP A 267 -23.11 1.55 -1.67
CA ASP A 267 -23.11 2.95 -1.30
C ASP A 267 -22.57 3.17 0.11
N LEU A 268 -21.28 2.91 0.31
CA LEU A 268 -20.62 3.07 1.60
C LEU A 268 -20.85 4.45 2.24
N PRO A 269 -20.75 4.57 3.58
CA PRO A 269 -20.84 5.86 4.26
C PRO A 269 -19.80 6.84 3.71
N ILE A 270 -20.12 8.13 3.76
CA ILE A 270 -19.21 9.22 3.36
C ILE A 270 -18.91 10.12 4.56
N GLY A 271 -17.78 10.81 4.54
CA GLY A 271 -17.39 11.73 5.62
C GLY A 271 -17.09 11.00 6.94
N ARG A 272 -16.69 9.73 6.85
CA ARG A 272 -16.35 8.88 7.99
C ARG A 272 -15.03 8.17 7.71
N ILE A 273 -14.25 7.91 8.75
CA ILE A 273 -13.04 7.07 8.68
C ILE A 273 -12.90 6.19 9.90
N ALA A 274 -12.49 4.93 9.68
CA ALA A 274 -12.12 4.00 10.72
C ALA A 274 -10.65 4.23 11.10
N GLN A 275 -10.40 4.94 12.19
CA GLN A 275 -9.05 5.12 12.71
C GLN A 275 -8.64 3.86 13.48
N LEU A 276 -7.62 3.15 13.01
CA LEU A 276 -7.09 1.93 13.63
C LEU A 276 -5.84 2.25 14.42
N SER A 277 -5.90 2.09 15.74
CA SER A 277 -4.78 2.34 16.63
C SER A 277 -3.94 1.09 16.86
N THR A 278 -2.62 1.21 16.69
CA THR A 278 -1.61 0.24 17.13
C THR A 278 -1.01 0.59 18.49
N GLY A 279 -1.61 1.54 19.22
CA GLY A 279 -1.09 2.07 20.47
C GLY A 279 -0.04 3.15 20.25
N THR A 280 1.11 3.06 20.94
CA THR A 280 2.20 4.05 20.83
C THR A 280 3.16 3.79 19.67
N ASP A 281 3.22 2.55 19.20
CA ASP A 281 4.22 2.09 18.25
C ASP A 281 3.65 2.22 16.83
N ARG A 282 4.48 2.65 15.89
CA ARG A 282 4.08 2.91 14.50
C ARG A 282 4.10 1.62 13.68
N TYR A 283 3.20 1.49 12.70
CA TYR A 283 3.25 0.39 11.73
C TYR A 283 4.58 0.37 10.98
N ALA A 284 5.28 -0.78 10.98
CA ALA A 284 6.59 -0.90 10.33
C ALA A 284 6.48 -1.19 8.83
N PRO A 285 7.52 -0.88 8.05
CA PRO A 285 7.66 -1.39 6.67
C PRO A 285 7.69 -2.92 6.61
N ASN A 286 7.40 -3.46 5.43
CA ASN A 286 7.46 -4.89 5.08
C ASN A 286 6.45 -5.79 5.80
N ASN A 287 5.39 -5.22 6.39
CA ASN A 287 4.22 -5.99 6.81
C ASN A 287 3.35 -6.42 5.60
N GLY A 288 3.60 -5.91 4.39
CA GLY A 288 2.71 -6.13 3.25
C GLY A 288 1.30 -5.61 3.56
N GLN A 289 0.30 -6.33 3.08
CA GLN A 289 -1.11 -6.00 3.31
C GLN A 289 -1.68 -6.65 4.57
N ALA A 290 -0.85 -7.08 5.54
CA ALA A 290 -1.27 -7.81 6.74
C ALA A 290 -2.37 -7.10 7.56
N ILE A 291 -2.49 -5.77 7.44
CA ILE A 291 -3.54 -4.99 8.10
C ILE A 291 -4.93 -5.14 7.46
N SER A 292 -5.00 -5.57 6.20
CA SER A 292 -6.22 -5.56 5.39
C SER A 292 -7.33 -6.44 5.96
N GLY A 293 -7.03 -7.69 6.35
CA GLY A 293 -8.01 -8.60 6.97
C GLY A 293 -8.56 -8.06 8.29
N PRO A 294 -7.70 -7.72 9.28
CA PRO A 294 -8.14 -7.09 10.53
C PRO A 294 -8.92 -5.79 10.33
N ALA A 295 -8.50 -4.93 9.39
CA ALA A 295 -9.22 -3.69 9.06
C ALA A 295 -10.63 -3.97 8.50
N ALA A 296 -10.74 -4.89 7.54
CA ALA A 296 -12.04 -5.30 7.01
C ALA A 296 -12.93 -5.89 8.10
N LEU A 297 -12.38 -6.71 9.00
CA LEU A 297 -13.13 -7.31 10.10
C LEU A 297 -13.73 -6.23 11.03
N LEU A 298 -12.92 -5.26 11.42
CA LEU A 298 -13.32 -4.15 12.30
C LEU A 298 -14.37 -3.26 11.62
N ILE A 299 -14.16 -2.88 10.36
CA ILE A 299 -15.13 -2.07 9.62
C ILE A 299 -16.43 -2.84 9.40
N HIS A 300 -16.36 -4.12 9.05
CA HIS A 300 -17.56 -4.94 8.85
C HIS A 300 -18.35 -5.10 10.17
N SER A 301 -17.67 -5.18 11.32
CA SER A 301 -18.31 -5.10 12.64
C SER A 301 -19.05 -3.76 12.84
N SER A 302 -18.44 -2.63 12.44
CA SER A 302 -19.07 -1.30 12.51
C SER A 302 -20.36 -1.18 11.70
N LEU A 303 -20.40 -1.76 10.50
CA LEU A 303 -21.54 -1.69 9.61
C LEU A 303 -22.64 -2.69 9.96
N THR A 304 -22.29 -3.81 10.59
CA THR A 304 -23.27 -4.86 10.96
C THR A 304 -23.82 -4.72 12.37
N GLY A 305 -23.22 -3.88 13.22
CA GLY A 305 -23.66 -3.76 14.61
C GLY A 305 -23.23 -4.92 15.50
N ARG A 306 -22.37 -5.82 15.00
CA ARG A 306 -21.98 -7.06 15.69
C ARG A 306 -20.66 -6.87 16.44
N PRO A 307 -20.65 -6.81 17.78
CA PRO A 307 -19.42 -6.65 18.54
C PRO A 307 -18.51 -7.88 18.38
N LEU A 308 -17.20 -7.65 18.32
CA LEU A 308 -16.20 -8.71 18.25
C LEU A 308 -15.87 -9.22 19.65
N ARG A 309 -15.63 -10.53 19.75
CA ARG A 309 -15.22 -11.19 20.99
C ARG A 309 -13.89 -10.64 21.49
N PRO A 310 -13.75 -10.46 22.82
CA PRO A 310 -12.46 -10.10 23.41
C PRO A 310 -11.38 -11.14 23.07
N GLY A 311 -10.23 -10.65 22.59
CA GLY A 311 -9.04 -11.50 22.42
C GLY A 311 -9.01 -12.39 21.18
N VAL A 312 -9.99 -12.30 20.28
CA VAL A 312 -9.90 -12.93 18.94
C VAL A 312 -8.68 -12.36 18.20
N THR A 313 -7.92 -13.26 17.57
CA THR A 313 -6.77 -12.92 16.73
C THR A 313 -7.06 -13.31 15.29
N LEU A 314 -6.95 -12.37 14.35
CA LEU A 314 -7.06 -12.64 12.91
C LEU A 314 -5.69 -12.48 12.25
N VAL A 315 -5.26 -13.49 11.49
CA VAL A 315 -4.03 -13.47 10.69
C VAL A 315 -4.36 -13.83 9.25
N ALA A 316 -4.75 -12.82 8.49
CA ALA A 316 -5.06 -12.94 7.07
C ALA A 316 -4.95 -11.58 6.36
N GLU A 317 -4.61 -11.61 5.09
CA GLU A 317 -4.87 -10.53 4.14
C GLU A 317 -6.20 -10.80 3.45
N VAL A 318 -6.92 -9.74 3.09
CA VAL A 318 -8.19 -9.85 2.35
C VAL A 318 -7.98 -9.42 0.90
N ALA A 319 -8.43 -10.27 -0.03
CA ALA A 319 -8.46 -9.97 -1.45
C ALA A 319 -9.75 -9.20 -1.80
N SER A 320 -9.80 -8.59 -2.98
CA SER A 320 -10.95 -7.77 -3.40
C SER A 320 -12.27 -8.55 -3.55
N ASP A 321 -12.23 -9.88 -3.64
CA ASP A 321 -13.38 -10.78 -3.70
C ASP A 321 -13.87 -11.24 -2.31
N GLY A 322 -13.24 -10.76 -1.24
CA GLY A 322 -13.56 -11.12 0.14
C GLY A 322 -12.89 -12.41 0.61
N SER A 323 -12.12 -13.09 -0.25
CA SER A 323 -11.34 -14.25 0.14
C SER A 323 -10.17 -13.87 1.04
N LEU A 324 -9.80 -14.79 1.93
CA LEU A 324 -8.69 -14.63 2.86
C LEU A 324 -7.49 -15.45 2.40
N THR A 325 -6.31 -14.84 2.47
CA THR A 325 -5.02 -15.47 2.18
C THR A 325 -4.04 -15.17 3.31
N ARG A 326 -3.02 -16.00 3.48
CA ARG A 326 -1.99 -15.79 4.50
C ARG A 326 -1.31 -14.43 4.30
N PRO A 327 -0.73 -13.82 5.33
CA PRO A 327 0.14 -12.65 5.14
C PRO A 327 1.50 -13.00 4.56
N LEU A 328 2.18 -12.02 3.94
CA LEU A 328 3.55 -12.21 3.42
C LEU A 328 4.53 -12.72 4.50
N GLN A 329 4.43 -12.16 5.70
CA GLN A 329 5.27 -12.48 6.86
C GLN A 329 4.69 -13.61 7.75
N SER A 330 3.85 -14.48 7.19
CA SER A 330 3.11 -15.54 7.91
C SER A 330 3.99 -16.36 8.86
N TRP A 331 5.16 -16.80 8.40
CA TRP A 331 6.11 -17.54 9.22
C TRP A 331 6.61 -16.75 10.44
N SER A 332 6.98 -15.47 10.24
CA SER A 332 7.41 -14.59 11.32
C SER A 332 6.28 -14.45 12.34
N TYR A 333 5.05 -14.22 11.87
CA TYR A 333 3.86 -14.09 12.71
C TYR A 333 3.60 -15.34 13.55
N LEU A 334 3.76 -16.53 12.95
CA LEU A 334 3.63 -17.79 13.67
C LEU A 334 4.65 -17.91 14.81
N ARG A 335 5.89 -17.43 14.64
CA ARG A 335 6.87 -17.39 15.74
C ARG A 335 6.40 -16.54 16.92
N ALA A 336 5.74 -15.41 16.66
CA ALA A 336 5.16 -14.59 17.73
C ALA A 336 3.97 -15.28 18.40
N LEU A 337 3.09 -15.93 17.62
CA LEU A 337 1.96 -16.70 18.14
C LEU A 337 2.40 -17.88 19.03
N ARG A 338 3.54 -18.50 18.75
CA ARG A 338 4.08 -19.60 19.57
C ARG A 338 4.37 -19.19 21.01
N LEU A 339 4.82 -17.94 21.22
CA LEU A 339 5.20 -17.40 22.53
C LEU A 339 4.03 -16.74 23.27
N ALA A 340 2.89 -16.59 22.61
CA ALA A 340 1.73 -15.89 23.15
C ALA A 340 0.86 -16.81 24.04
N PRO A 341 0.07 -16.22 24.96
CA PRO A 341 -0.72 -16.97 25.93
C PRO A 341 -1.85 -17.83 25.31
N GLY A 342 -2.17 -17.66 24.03
CA GLY A 342 -3.24 -18.38 23.36
C GLY A 342 -4.54 -17.59 23.22
N GLY A 343 -5.60 -18.26 22.76
CA GLY A 343 -6.91 -17.67 22.47
C GLY A 343 -7.55 -18.27 21.23
N ARG A 344 -8.55 -17.60 20.66
CA ARG A 344 -9.11 -17.96 19.36
C ARG A 344 -8.31 -17.31 18.23
N LEU A 345 -7.82 -18.14 17.31
CA LEU A 345 -7.02 -17.74 16.17
C LEU A 345 -7.75 -18.07 14.87
N LEU A 346 -8.05 -17.03 14.09
CA LEU A 346 -8.65 -17.14 12.76
C LEU A 346 -7.54 -16.96 11.72
N VAL A 347 -7.43 -17.90 10.78
CA VAL A 347 -6.38 -17.95 9.76
C VAL A 347 -6.94 -18.40 8.41
N ALA A 348 -6.31 -17.94 7.34
CA ALA A 348 -6.65 -18.36 5.98
C ALA A 348 -6.29 -19.84 5.71
N PRO A 349 -6.93 -20.51 4.74
CA PRO A 349 -6.68 -21.94 4.45
C PRO A 349 -5.25 -22.23 3.97
N ASP A 350 -4.65 -21.30 3.23
CA ASP A 350 -3.26 -21.40 2.77
C ASP A 350 -2.22 -21.22 3.90
N PHE A 351 -2.66 -20.98 5.14
CA PHE A 351 -1.85 -20.96 6.35
C PHE A 351 -1.68 -22.38 6.96
N GLU A 352 -2.52 -23.36 6.57
CA GLU A 352 -2.48 -24.74 7.09
C GLU A 352 -1.09 -25.39 7.09
N PRO A 353 -0.28 -25.31 6.02
CA PRO A 353 1.04 -25.95 5.99
C PRO A 353 1.98 -25.46 7.11
N GLU A 354 1.95 -24.16 7.43
CA GLU A 354 2.77 -23.59 8.50
C GLU A 354 2.29 -24.02 9.89
N LEU A 355 0.97 -24.12 10.07
CA LEU A 355 0.41 -24.64 11.32
C LEU A 355 0.78 -26.12 11.49
N ARG A 356 0.62 -26.93 10.45
CA ARG A 356 1.01 -28.35 10.47
C ARG A 356 2.48 -28.53 10.85
N ALA A 357 3.34 -27.61 10.41
CA ALA A 357 4.76 -27.61 10.78
C ALA A 357 5.01 -27.48 12.29
N MET A 358 4.07 -26.94 13.10
CA MET A 358 4.22 -26.89 14.57
C MET A 358 4.42 -28.28 15.18
N ILE A 359 3.79 -29.32 14.61
CA ILE A 359 4.00 -30.70 15.06
C ILE A 359 5.43 -31.16 14.74
N ALA A 360 5.91 -30.90 13.52
CA ALA A 360 7.26 -31.24 13.10
C ALA A 360 8.33 -30.50 13.91
N LEU A 361 8.04 -29.26 14.33
CA LEU A 361 8.89 -28.42 15.18
C LEU A 361 8.78 -28.75 16.67
N GLU A 362 8.15 -29.87 17.03
CA GLU A 362 8.04 -30.34 18.42
C GLU A 362 7.23 -29.38 19.33
N ASP A 363 6.30 -28.60 18.78
CA ASP A 363 5.40 -27.68 19.53
C ASP A 363 3.90 -28.00 19.30
N PRO A 364 3.43 -29.25 19.52
CA PRO A 364 2.01 -29.59 19.38
C PRO A 364 1.13 -28.89 20.44
N ALA A 365 1.73 -28.45 21.56
CA ALA A 365 1.06 -27.67 22.59
C ALA A 365 0.51 -26.34 22.07
N PHE A 366 1.01 -25.83 20.93
CA PHE A 366 0.43 -24.70 20.23
C PHE A 366 -1.08 -24.84 20.04
N PHE A 367 -1.55 -26.03 19.66
CA PHE A 367 -2.96 -26.28 19.39
C PHE A 367 -3.81 -26.32 20.65
N LEU A 368 -3.26 -26.68 21.81
CA LEU A 368 -3.99 -26.54 23.08
C LEU A 368 -4.06 -25.08 23.54
N ARG A 369 -3.01 -24.27 23.29
CA ARG A 369 -3.02 -22.84 23.62
C ARG A 369 -3.99 -22.07 22.71
N TRP A 370 -4.00 -22.39 21.42
CA TRP A 370 -4.79 -21.69 20.41
C TRP A 370 -5.94 -22.55 19.88
N GLU A 371 -7.17 -22.06 19.99
CA GLU A 371 -8.30 -22.57 19.20
C GLU A 371 -8.17 -22.00 17.78
N VAL A 372 -7.58 -22.78 16.88
CA VAL A 372 -7.33 -22.39 15.50
C VAL A 372 -8.51 -22.80 14.63
N LEU A 373 -9.13 -21.82 13.98
CA LEU A 373 -10.23 -22.01 13.04
C LEU A 373 -9.80 -21.52 11.64
N ILE A 374 -9.95 -22.37 10.64
CA ILE A 374 -9.67 -22.01 9.24
C ILE A 374 -10.86 -21.23 8.68
N VAL A 375 -10.60 -20.06 8.09
CA VAL A 375 -11.61 -19.17 7.51
C VAL A 375 -11.22 -18.76 6.09
N SER A 376 -12.08 -19.03 5.12
CA SER A 376 -11.81 -18.74 3.71
C SER A 376 -12.28 -17.35 3.25
N SER A 377 -13.18 -16.71 3.99
CA SER A 377 -13.73 -15.40 3.65
C SER A 377 -13.89 -14.48 4.85
N ILE A 378 -13.96 -13.18 4.58
CA ILE A 378 -14.18 -12.17 5.62
C ILE A 378 -15.52 -12.32 6.34
N ASP A 379 -16.57 -12.74 5.64
CA ASP A 379 -17.90 -12.96 6.25
C ASP A 379 -17.86 -14.09 7.27
N THR A 380 -17.20 -15.20 6.93
CA THR A 380 -17.00 -16.31 7.87
C THR A 380 -16.15 -15.86 9.05
N ALA A 381 -15.08 -15.11 8.80
CA ALA A 381 -14.24 -14.56 9.86
C ALA A 381 -15.03 -13.64 10.81
N LEU A 382 -15.89 -12.76 10.28
CA LEU A 382 -16.76 -11.91 11.11
C LEU A 382 -17.69 -12.75 11.98
N ASN A 383 -18.38 -13.74 11.41
CA ASN A 383 -19.32 -14.56 12.18
C ASN A 383 -18.61 -15.28 13.35
N LEU A 384 -17.43 -15.85 13.10
CA LEU A 384 -16.65 -16.55 14.13
C LEU A 384 -15.95 -15.62 15.13
N ALA A 385 -15.68 -14.38 14.71
CA ALA A 385 -15.11 -13.33 15.55
C ALA A 385 -16.16 -12.61 16.40
N SER A 386 -17.44 -12.61 15.99
CA SER A 386 -18.51 -11.87 16.65
C SER A 386 -19.03 -12.59 17.89
N GLU A 387 -19.46 -11.83 18.89
CA GLU A 387 -20.13 -12.38 20.07
C GLU A 387 -21.44 -13.09 19.67
N ASN A 388 -21.75 -14.20 20.34
CA ASN A 388 -22.98 -14.98 20.19
C ASN A 388 -23.35 -15.36 18.74
N SER A 389 -22.36 -15.42 17.86
CA SER A 389 -22.53 -15.65 16.41
C SER A 389 -21.90 -16.96 15.93
N ASP A 390 -21.51 -17.83 16.86
CA ASP A 390 -20.98 -19.16 16.53
C ASP A 390 -22.06 -19.97 15.80
N PRO A 391 -21.75 -20.65 14.68
CA PRO A 391 -22.66 -21.58 14.04
C PRO A 391 -23.18 -22.64 15.03
N ALA A 392 -24.38 -23.17 14.77
CA ALA A 392 -24.96 -24.23 15.58
C ALA A 392 -23.96 -25.39 15.75
N GLY A 393 -23.68 -25.77 17.00
CA GLY A 393 -22.71 -26.81 17.34
C GLY A 393 -21.28 -26.31 17.58
N LEU A 394 -20.86 -25.15 17.05
CA LEU A 394 -19.53 -24.60 17.34
C LEU A 394 -19.41 -24.15 18.79
N ALA A 395 -20.39 -23.44 19.36
CA ALA A 395 -20.32 -22.99 20.75
C ALA A 395 -20.11 -24.17 21.74
N ALA A 396 -20.88 -25.25 21.56
CA ALA A 396 -20.74 -26.47 22.35
C ALA A 396 -19.38 -27.16 22.11
N THR A 397 -18.90 -27.14 20.87
CA THR A 397 -17.59 -27.69 20.48
C THR A 397 -16.43 -26.90 21.08
N SER A 398 -16.49 -25.57 21.05
CA SER A 398 -15.51 -24.67 21.66
C SER A 398 -15.49 -24.86 23.17
N GLN A 399 -16.65 -25.04 23.82
CA GLN A 399 -16.71 -25.35 25.25
C GLN A 399 -16.04 -26.69 25.57
N LEU A 400 -16.33 -27.75 24.80
CA LEU A 400 -15.64 -29.05 24.93
C LEU A 400 -14.12 -28.91 24.73
N TYR A 401 -13.71 -28.04 23.82
CA TYR A 401 -12.31 -27.75 23.56
C TYR A 401 -11.63 -27.00 24.71
N GLU A 402 -12.32 -26.04 25.32
CA GLU A 402 -11.85 -25.32 26.51
C GLU A 402 -11.70 -26.25 27.71
N GLU A 403 -12.67 -27.14 27.95
CA GLU A 403 -12.57 -28.17 28.99
C GLU A 403 -11.36 -29.09 28.75
N LEU A 404 -11.14 -29.50 27.49
CA LEU A 404 -9.97 -30.30 27.12
C LEU A 404 -8.68 -29.53 27.44
N ARG A 405 -8.61 -28.26 27.09
CA ARG A 405 -7.44 -27.39 27.37
C ARG A 405 -7.17 -27.31 28.87
N ASP A 406 -8.20 -27.12 29.69
CA ASP A 406 -8.04 -26.97 31.13
C ASP A 406 -7.60 -28.27 31.82
N VAL A 407 -8.17 -29.41 31.42
CA VAL A 407 -7.78 -30.74 31.94
C VAL A 407 -6.36 -31.16 31.50
N SER A 408 -5.82 -30.48 30.47
CA SER A 408 -4.53 -30.80 29.85
C SER A 408 -3.40 -29.85 30.25
N ARG A 409 -3.66 -28.87 31.13
CA ARG A 409 -2.75 -27.75 31.43
C ARG A 409 -1.36 -28.18 31.90
N ASP A 410 -1.24 -29.35 32.53
CA ASP A 410 0.02 -29.90 33.05
C ASP A 410 0.36 -31.29 32.48
N LYS A 411 -0.25 -31.68 31.36
CA LYS A 411 -0.07 -33.00 30.76
C LYS A 411 0.82 -32.94 29.53
N ASP A 412 1.56 -34.02 29.29
CA ASP A 412 2.25 -34.20 28.03
C ASP A 412 1.23 -34.30 26.88
N VAL A 413 1.38 -33.42 25.89
CA VAL A 413 0.44 -33.33 24.76
C VAL A 413 0.49 -34.60 23.91
N GLY A 414 1.66 -35.23 23.78
CA GLY A 414 1.80 -36.50 23.08
C GLY A 414 0.96 -37.62 23.72
N GLN A 415 1.08 -37.78 25.03
CA GLN A 415 0.28 -38.74 25.81
C GLN A 415 -1.22 -38.44 25.75
N LEU A 416 -1.58 -37.16 25.77
CA LEU A 416 -2.97 -36.74 25.63
C LEU A 416 -3.56 -37.16 24.27
N CYS A 417 -2.83 -36.91 23.19
CA CYS A 417 -3.28 -37.14 21.82
C CYS A 417 -3.43 -38.64 21.46
N VAL A 418 -2.78 -39.54 22.20
CA VAL A 418 -2.94 -41.01 22.02
C VAL A 418 -4.05 -41.59 22.89
N ASN A 419 -4.60 -40.84 23.85
CA ASN A 419 -5.68 -41.32 24.71
C ASN A 419 -6.98 -41.54 23.92
N ALA A 420 -7.55 -42.75 23.99
CA ALA A 420 -8.74 -43.12 23.22
C ALA A 420 -9.95 -42.19 23.44
N LYS A 421 -10.23 -41.78 24.68
CA LYS A 421 -11.36 -40.89 25.00
C LYS A 421 -11.14 -39.47 24.49
N VAL A 422 -9.89 -38.98 24.57
CA VAL A 422 -9.53 -37.67 24.00
C VAL A 422 -9.69 -37.71 22.49
N ARG A 423 -9.20 -38.75 21.83
CA ARG A 423 -9.34 -38.93 20.38
C ARG A 423 -10.79 -39.00 19.95
N GLU A 424 -11.63 -39.76 20.65
CA GLU A 424 -13.07 -39.83 20.37
C GLU A 424 -13.73 -38.44 20.41
N ARG A 425 -13.45 -37.66 21.47
CA ARG A 425 -13.94 -36.27 21.58
C ARG A 425 -13.42 -35.37 20.46
N LEU A 426 -12.11 -35.44 20.15
CA LEU A 426 -11.53 -34.65 19.06
C LEU A 426 -12.14 -35.04 17.71
N SER A 427 -12.43 -36.33 17.48
CA SER A 427 -13.10 -36.80 16.28
C SER A 427 -14.55 -36.29 16.18
N GLU A 428 -15.31 -36.29 17.28
CA GLU A 428 -16.63 -35.67 17.36
C GLU A 428 -16.58 -34.17 17.03
N ILE A 429 -15.59 -33.45 17.54
CA ILE A 429 -15.36 -32.03 17.22
C ILE A 429 -15.11 -31.85 15.73
N THR A 430 -14.18 -32.61 15.14
CA THR A 430 -13.84 -32.46 13.72
C THR A 430 -14.96 -32.87 12.77
N SER A 431 -15.86 -33.79 13.17
CA SER A 431 -16.99 -34.18 12.34
C SER A 431 -18.11 -33.12 12.33
N ARG A 432 -18.31 -32.42 13.45
CA ARG A 432 -19.28 -31.33 13.57
C ARG A 432 -18.75 -30.00 13.02
N VAL A 433 -17.47 -29.74 13.22
CA VAL A 433 -16.80 -28.49 12.84
C VAL A 433 -15.53 -28.81 12.04
N PRO A 434 -15.64 -29.11 10.73
CA PRO A 434 -14.49 -29.51 9.91
C PRO A 434 -13.38 -28.45 9.81
N PHE A 435 -13.71 -27.18 10.01
CA PHE A 435 -12.76 -26.07 10.01
C PHE A 435 -12.06 -25.85 11.36
N HIS A 436 -12.34 -26.69 12.37
CA HIS A 436 -11.68 -26.64 13.68
C HIS A 436 -10.29 -27.29 13.62
N TYR A 437 -9.30 -26.51 13.19
CA TYR A 437 -7.96 -27.00 12.86
C TYR A 437 -7.19 -27.57 14.05
N SER A 438 -7.33 -26.98 15.24
CA SER A 438 -6.58 -27.48 16.41
C SER A 438 -6.95 -28.92 16.76
N ALA A 439 -8.23 -29.28 16.72
CA ALA A 439 -8.69 -30.64 16.96
C ALA A 439 -8.16 -31.62 15.90
N LYS A 440 -8.20 -31.22 14.62
CA LYS A 440 -7.59 -31.96 13.50
C LYS A 440 -6.09 -32.21 13.76
N MET A 441 -5.34 -31.19 14.19
CA MET A 441 -3.91 -31.31 14.43
C MET A 441 -3.56 -32.14 15.68
N LEU A 442 -4.37 -32.07 16.73
CA LEU A 442 -4.20 -32.95 17.89
C LEU A 442 -4.48 -34.41 17.56
N LEU A 443 -5.42 -34.71 16.65
CA LEU A 443 -5.61 -36.06 16.12
C LEU A 443 -4.40 -36.54 15.32
N VAL A 444 -3.85 -35.68 14.46
CA VAL A 444 -2.62 -35.95 13.68
C VAL A 444 -1.42 -36.19 14.59
N GLN A 445 -1.27 -35.41 15.66
CA GLN A 445 -0.19 -35.59 16.64
C GLN A 445 -0.24 -36.97 17.32
N GLY A 446 -1.45 -37.49 17.57
CA GLY A 446 -1.65 -38.81 18.19
C GLY A 446 -1.58 -39.98 17.23
N ASP A 447 -1.45 -39.73 15.92
CA ASP A 447 -1.38 -40.77 14.89
C ASP A 447 0.06 -40.88 14.35
N PRO A 448 0.79 -41.97 14.65
CA PRO A 448 2.18 -42.11 14.22
C PRO A 448 2.35 -42.16 12.69
N THR A 449 1.30 -42.50 11.94
CA THR A 449 1.35 -42.56 10.46
C THR A 449 1.16 -41.19 9.81
N LEU A 450 0.43 -40.28 10.49
CA LEU A 450 0.11 -38.94 9.98
C LEU A 450 1.00 -37.85 10.57
N ARG A 451 1.61 -38.11 11.74
CA ARG A 451 2.44 -37.15 12.48
C ARG A 451 3.67 -36.74 11.67
N PRO A 452 3.79 -35.47 11.25
CA PRO A 452 4.95 -35.02 10.51
C PRO A 452 6.19 -34.91 11.42
N THR A 453 7.33 -35.40 10.93
CA THR A 453 8.65 -35.25 11.58
C THR A 453 9.54 -34.24 10.85
N ARG A 454 9.09 -33.78 9.68
CA ARG A 454 9.77 -32.81 8.82
C ARG A 454 8.76 -31.78 8.34
N VAL A 455 9.25 -30.57 8.08
CA VAL A 455 8.44 -29.52 7.45
C VAL A 455 8.33 -29.78 5.95
N GLU A 456 7.21 -29.37 5.36
CA GLU A 456 7.00 -29.43 3.92
C GLU A 456 7.92 -28.43 3.20
N ARG A 457 8.31 -28.71 1.95
CA ARG A 457 9.27 -27.90 1.18
C ARG A 457 8.89 -26.42 1.13
N GLU A 458 7.60 -26.13 0.97
CA GLU A 458 7.13 -24.74 0.94
C GLU A 458 7.34 -24.02 2.28
N VAL A 459 7.19 -24.72 3.40
CA VAL A 459 7.42 -24.17 4.74
C VAL A 459 8.92 -24.01 4.98
N ALA A 460 9.74 -24.98 4.54
CA ALA A 460 11.20 -24.84 4.54
C ALA A 460 11.63 -23.56 3.78
N GLY A 461 11.03 -23.31 2.62
CA GLY A 461 11.28 -22.09 1.86
C GLY A 461 10.96 -20.80 2.64
N ARG A 462 9.83 -20.76 3.35
CA ARG A 462 9.42 -19.59 4.17
C ARG A 462 10.29 -19.40 5.41
N ILE A 463 10.74 -20.51 6.03
CA ILE A 463 11.71 -20.53 7.13
C ILE A 463 13.02 -19.90 6.67
N LEU A 464 13.58 -20.40 5.55
CA LEU A 464 14.86 -19.95 5.02
C LEU A 464 14.80 -18.50 4.56
N ARG A 465 13.71 -18.08 3.91
CA ARG A 465 13.47 -16.66 3.61
C ARG A 465 13.48 -15.79 4.87
N SER A 466 13.00 -16.31 6.01
CA SER A 466 13.06 -15.60 7.30
C SER A 466 14.46 -15.47 7.84
N ALA A 467 15.24 -16.56 7.77
CA ALA A 467 16.60 -16.59 8.27
C ALA A 467 17.51 -15.64 7.47
N LEU A 468 17.18 -15.40 6.20
CA LEU A 468 17.90 -14.53 5.28
C LEU A 468 17.54 -13.03 5.39
N GLU A 469 16.53 -12.66 6.19
CA GLU A 469 16.13 -11.25 6.36
C GLU A 469 17.30 -10.30 6.74
N PRO A 470 18.24 -10.67 7.63
CA PRO A 470 19.40 -9.81 7.97
C PRO A 470 20.32 -9.50 6.79
N VAL A 471 20.31 -10.33 5.74
CA VAL A 471 21.15 -10.22 4.55
C VAL A 471 20.41 -9.54 3.38
N ASP A 472 19.08 -9.47 3.40
CA ASP A 472 18.28 -8.92 2.29
C ASP A 472 18.69 -7.50 1.90
N ARG A 473 18.81 -6.59 2.88
CA ARG A 473 19.28 -5.23 2.61
C ARG A 473 20.78 -5.19 2.28
N ILE A 474 21.58 -6.10 2.79
CA ILE A 474 23.03 -6.14 2.55
C ILE A 474 23.31 -6.46 1.08
N SER A 475 22.59 -7.43 0.51
CA SER A 475 22.77 -7.83 -0.89
C SER A 475 22.52 -6.67 -1.85
N GLN A 476 21.63 -5.74 -1.51
CA GLN A 476 21.26 -4.60 -2.35
C GLN A 476 22.19 -3.39 -2.24
N LEU A 477 23.04 -3.31 -1.21
CA LEU A 477 23.92 -2.14 -0.99
C LEU A 477 25.24 -2.27 -1.75
N PRO A 478 25.83 -1.16 -2.23
CA PRO A 478 27.17 -1.16 -2.83
C PRO A 478 28.25 -1.43 -1.78
N LEU A 479 29.42 -1.91 -2.21
CA LEU A 479 30.49 -2.36 -1.31
C LEU A 479 31.00 -1.23 -0.40
N SER A 480 30.93 0.01 -0.87
CA SER A 480 31.31 1.21 -0.14
C SER A 480 30.44 1.48 1.08
N GLN A 481 29.18 1.04 1.08
CA GLN A 481 28.21 1.24 2.17
C GLN A 481 28.18 0.07 3.16
N LEU A 482 28.98 -0.97 2.93
CA LEU A 482 29.03 -2.17 3.77
C LEU A 482 30.22 -2.12 4.72
N SER A 483 29.93 -2.18 6.02
CA SER A 483 30.96 -2.30 7.07
C SER A 483 31.22 -3.76 7.43
N ALA A 484 32.46 -4.08 7.82
CA ALA A 484 32.86 -5.42 8.25
C ALA A 484 31.97 -5.94 9.39
N LYS A 485 31.76 -5.11 10.43
CA LYS A 485 30.91 -5.45 11.58
C LYS A 485 29.50 -5.86 11.14
N ARG A 486 28.87 -5.08 10.26
CA ARG A 486 27.49 -5.37 9.81
C ARG A 486 27.41 -6.67 9.03
N LEU A 487 28.38 -6.92 8.16
CA LEU A 487 28.46 -8.16 7.38
C LEU A 487 28.63 -9.40 8.28
N LEU A 488 29.58 -9.33 9.23
CA LEU A 488 29.83 -10.44 10.16
C LEU A 488 28.60 -10.72 11.02
N THR A 489 28.05 -9.69 11.69
CA THR A 489 26.90 -9.88 12.56
C THR A 489 25.65 -10.37 11.82
N SER A 490 25.38 -9.87 10.59
CA SER A 490 24.27 -10.38 9.79
C SER A 490 24.51 -11.82 9.30
N GLY A 491 25.72 -12.13 8.86
CA GLY A 491 26.09 -13.48 8.41
C GLY A 491 25.95 -14.50 9.54
N GLU A 492 26.52 -14.22 10.70
CA GLU A 492 26.43 -15.05 11.91
C GLU A 492 24.98 -15.25 12.35
N ALA A 493 24.18 -14.18 12.40
CA ALA A 493 22.77 -14.26 12.78
C ALA A 493 21.96 -15.13 11.80
N THR A 494 22.22 -15.00 10.50
CA THR A 494 21.60 -15.83 9.46
C THR A 494 22.05 -17.29 9.58
N SER A 495 23.35 -17.55 9.73
CA SER A 495 23.91 -18.89 9.93
C SER A 495 23.26 -19.59 11.12
N ALA A 496 23.17 -18.91 12.27
CA ALA A 496 22.57 -19.45 13.49
C ALA A 496 21.08 -19.80 13.32
N GLU A 497 20.30 -18.95 12.63
CA GLU A 497 18.89 -19.21 12.40
C GLU A 497 18.67 -20.36 11.40
N ILE A 498 19.51 -20.48 10.37
CA ILE A 498 19.47 -21.63 9.45
C ILE A 498 19.78 -22.93 10.20
N GLU A 499 20.85 -22.95 11.00
CA GLU A 499 21.26 -24.11 11.77
C GLU A 499 20.15 -24.58 12.71
N ARG A 500 19.50 -23.65 13.41
CA ARG A 500 18.37 -23.92 14.32
C ARG A 500 17.25 -24.73 13.67
N PHE A 501 16.95 -24.48 12.39
CA PHE A 501 15.86 -25.16 11.68
C PHE A 501 16.31 -26.30 10.77
N SER A 502 17.62 -26.45 10.53
CA SER A 502 18.18 -27.47 9.64
C SER A 502 17.69 -28.88 9.96
N LYS A 503 17.58 -29.23 11.25
CA LYS A 503 17.15 -30.56 11.71
C LYS A 503 15.70 -30.89 11.36
N PHE A 504 14.88 -29.91 10.98
CA PHE A 504 13.47 -30.11 10.63
C PHE A 504 13.21 -30.12 9.13
N ILE A 505 14.18 -29.68 8.32
CA ILE A 505 14.09 -29.69 6.86
C ILE A 505 14.35 -31.11 6.35
N SER A 506 13.61 -31.52 5.32
CA SER A 506 13.76 -32.84 4.70
C SER A 506 15.12 -32.98 4.01
N PRO A 507 15.78 -34.14 4.06
CA PRO A 507 16.97 -34.40 3.24
C PRO A 507 16.74 -34.19 1.73
N ALA A 508 15.50 -34.38 1.25
CA ALA A 508 15.15 -34.12 -0.15
C ALA A 508 15.19 -32.63 -0.52
N ASP A 509 15.10 -31.73 0.46
CA ASP A 509 15.11 -30.27 0.30
C ASP A 509 16.48 -29.65 0.65
N LYS A 510 17.53 -30.47 0.65
CA LYS A 510 18.90 -30.05 0.98
C LYS A 510 19.43 -28.95 0.07
N ASP A 511 18.93 -28.88 -1.17
CA ASP A 511 19.27 -27.84 -2.13
C ASP A 511 18.95 -26.43 -1.60
N LEU A 512 17.75 -26.23 -1.03
CA LEU A 512 17.38 -24.94 -0.45
C LEU A 512 18.25 -24.60 0.77
N LEU A 513 18.53 -25.59 1.60
CA LEU A 513 19.35 -25.42 2.80
C LEU A 513 20.80 -25.04 2.45
N GLN A 514 21.41 -25.73 1.49
CA GLN A 514 22.79 -25.45 1.06
C GLN A 514 22.92 -24.06 0.46
N GLU A 515 22.00 -23.66 -0.43
CA GLU A 515 22.02 -22.33 -1.03
C GLU A 515 21.90 -21.21 0.03
N ALA A 516 21.04 -21.39 1.03
CA ALA A 516 20.91 -20.44 2.13
C ALA A 516 22.19 -20.37 2.99
N GLN A 517 22.82 -21.51 3.29
CA GLN A 517 24.08 -21.58 4.01
C GLN A 517 25.22 -20.89 3.26
N GLU A 518 25.30 -21.09 1.94
CA GLU A 518 26.30 -20.43 1.09
C GLU A 518 26.17 -18.91 1.11
N ILE A 519 24.95 -18.37 1.11
CA ILE A 519 24.69 -16.93 1.23
C ILE A 519 25.21 -16.39 2.57
N ALA A 520 24.92 -17.09 3.67
CA ALA A 520 25.37 -16.69 5.00
C ALA A 520 26.91 -16.68 5.06
N GLN A 521 27.55 -17.76 4.58
CA GLN A 521 29.00 -17.88 4.48
C GLN A 521 29.64 -16.80 3.60
N LEU A 522 29.06 -16.49 2.43
CA LEU A 522 29.56 -15.42 1.57
C LEU A 522 29.47 -14.06 2.24
N THR A 523 28.40 -13.82 3.01
CA THR A 523 28.24 -12.58 3.80
C THR A 523 29.36 -12.46 4.84
N GLU A 524 29.66 -13.53 5.57
CA GLU A 524 30.76 -13.58 6.54
C GLU A 524 32.14 -13.43 5.87
N ILE A 525 32.38 -14.09 4.74
CA ILE A 525 33.62 -13.98 3.97
C ILE A 525 33.84 -12.54 3.49
N LEU A 526 32.79 -11.88 3.00
CA LEU A 526 32.84 -10.47 2.61
C LEU A 526 33.17 -9.57 3.82
N GLY A 527 32.61 -9.90 5.00
CA GLY A 527 32.91 -9.22 6.27
C GLY A 527 34.38 -9.37 6.68
N LYS A 528 34.91 -10.59 6.68
CA LYS A 528 36.32 -10.89 6.96
C LYS A 528 37.24 -10.18 5.97
N GLY A 529 36.89 -10.21 4.68
CA GLY A 529 37.66 -9.53 3.65
C GLY A 529 37.64 -8.00 3.78
N LYS A 530 36.58 -7.40 4.32
CA LYS A 530 36.55 -5.97 4.67
C LYS A 530 37.41 -5.63 5.90
N GLN A 531 37.59 -6.58 6.80
CA GLN A 531 38.36 -6.40 8.03
C GLN A 531 39.85 -6.63 7.80
N ASP A 532 40.20 -7.71 7.10
CA ASP A 532 41.56 -8.25 7.00
C ASP A 532 42.13 -8.17 5.58
N GLY A 533 41.38 -7.62 4.63
CA GLY A 533 41.77 -7.59 3.21
C GLY A 533 42.92 -6.63 2.92
N GLY A 534 43.79 -7.04 2.00
CA GLY A 534 44.91 -6.21 1.52
C GLY A 534 44.53 -5.39 0.29
N LEU A 535 44.93 -4.12 0.25
CA LEU A 535 44.73 -3.24 -0.90
C LEU A 535 45.80 -3.50 -1.98
N ARG A 536 45.38 -3.73 -3.23
CA ARG A 536 46.24 -3.84 -4.42
C ARG A 536 45.56 -3.12 -5.57
N ASP A 537 46.24 -2.18 -6.21
CA ASP A 537 45.75 -1.43 -7.37
C ASP A 537 44.35 -0.81 -7.15
N GLY A 538 44.14 -0.22 -5.96
CA GLY A 538 42.86 0.40 -5.58
C GLY A 538 41.73 -0.59 -5.25
N VAL A 539 41.97 -1.90 -5.31
CA VAL A 539 40.99 -2.96 -5.03
C VAL A 539 41.40 -3.75 -3.78
N THR A 540 40.45 -3.99 -2.88
CA THR A 540 40.69 -4.84 -1.71
C THR A 540 40.59 -6.32 -2.09
N TYR A 541 41.58 -7.12 -1.69
CA TYR A 541 41.63 -8.56 -1.92
C TYR A 541 41.54 -9.33 -0.60
N PHE A 542 40.83 -10.46 -0.63
CA PHE A 542 40.81 -11.44 0.45
C PHE A 542 40.97 -12.85 -0.11
N ARG A 543 41.96 -13.61 0.39
CA ARG A 543 42.33 -14.93 -0.14
C ARG A 543 42.56 -14.92 -1.67
N ASN A 544 43.32 -13.92 -2.15
CA ASN A 544 43.62 -13.70 -3.57
C ASN A 544 42.40 -13.47 -4.48
N THR A 545 41.22 -13.18 -3.92
CA THR A 545 40.01 -12.84 -4.69
C THR A 545 39.60 -11.39 -4.38
N PRO A 546 39.29 -10.56 -5.39
CA PRO A 546 38.78 -9.21 -5.17
C PRO A 546 37.46 -9.20 -4.37
N LEU A 547 37.31 -8.27 -3.43
CA LEU A 547 36.03 -8.10 -2.71
C LEU A 547 34.81 -7.87 -3.61
N PRO A 548 34.90 -7.11 -4.73
CA PRO A 548 33.80 -6.99 -5.67
C PRO A 548 33.30 -8.33 -6.20
N THR A 549 34.19 -9.31 -6.40
CA THR A 549 33.81 -10.66 -6.86
C THR A 549 32.99 -11.41 -5.80
N TYR A 550 33.34 -11.30 -4.52
CA TYR A 550 32.52 -11.88 -3.44
C TYR A 550 31.16 -11.20 -3.34
N GLN A 551 31.09 -9.88 -3.50
CA GLN A 551 29.84 -9.14 -3.48
C GLN A 551 28.92 -9.52 -4.65
N SER A 552 29.45 -9.60 -5.88
CA SER A 552 28.67 -10.01 -7.06
C SER A 552 28.14 -11.45 -6.89
N ARG A 553 28.98 -12.37 -6.37
CA ARG A 553 28.53 -13.74 -6.02
C ARG A 553 27.41 -13.75 -4.98
N LEU A 554 27.53 -12.95 -3.92
CA LEU A 554 26.49 -12.81 -2.89
C LEU A 554 25.18 -12.31 -3.52
N ARG A 555 25.23 -11.23 -4.31
CA ARG A 555 24.07 -10.67 -5.03
C ARG A 555 23.40 -11.70 -5.93
N SER A 556 24.18 -12.35 -6.78
CA SER A 556 23.69 -13.34 -7.73
C SER A 556 23.03 -14.54 -7.03
N LYS A 557 23.69 -15.14 -6.03
CA LYS A 557 23.12 -16.26 -5.28
C LYS A 557 21.89 -15.87 -4.47
N PHE A 558 21.90 -14.69 -3.86
CA PHE A 558 20.75 -14.19 -3.12
C PHE A 558 19.54 -13.98 -4.02
N ALA A 559 19.73 -13.36 -5.19
CA ALA A 559 18.67 -13.19 -6.19
C ALA A 559 18.14 -14.53 -6.71
N ALA A 560 19.03 -15.47 -7.05
CA ALA A 560 18.65 -16.80 -7.53
C ALA A 560 17.84 -17.57 -6.48
N LEU A 561 18.27 -17.57 -5.21
CA LEU A 561 17.52 -18.22 -4.16
C LEU A 561 16.17 -17.52 -3.92
N ARG A 562 16.10 -16.18 -3.93
CA ARG A 562 14.80 -15.47 -3.83
C ARG A 562 13.84 -15.86 -4.94
N GLN A 563 14.33 -15.99 -6.18
CA GLN A 563 13.52 -16.47 -7.29
C GLN A 563 13.02 -17.90 -7.07
N LYS A 564 13.88 -18.78 -6.55
CA LYS A 564 13.54 -20.17 -6.20
C LYS A 564 12.52 -20.27 -5.05
N LEU A 565 12.55 -19.31 -4.12
CA LEU A 565 11.63 -19.23 -2.98
C LEU A 565 10.31 -18.50 -3.29
N ALA A 566 10.27 -17.69 -4.35
CA ALA A 566 9.11 -16.86 -4.71
C ALA A 566 7.77 -17.63 -4.79
N PRO A 567 7.70 -18.86 -5.36
CA PRO A 567 6.46 -19.64 -5.37
C PRO A 567 5.90 -19.91 -3.97
N PHE A 568 6.78 -20.00 -2.96
CA PHE A 568 6.41 -20.29 -1.59
C PHE A 568 6.18 -19.04 -0.77
N THR A 569 6.80 -17.90 -1.12
CA THR A 569 6.75 -16.68 -0.30
C THR A 569 5.75 -15.65 -0.81
N ARG A 570 5.37 -15.68 -2.10
CA ARG A 570 4.62 -14.62 -2.80
C ARG A 570 5.36 -13.29 -2.90
N GLU A 571 6.69 -13.31 -2.79
CA GLU A 571 7.51 -12.12 -3.02
C GLU A 571 7.65 -11.84 -4.53
N SER A 572 7.54 -10.57 -4.92
CA SER A 572 7.87 -10.11 -6.26
C SER A 572 9.38 -10.13 -6.47
N VAL A 573 9.86 -10.83 -7.50
CA VAL A 573 11.27 -10.85 -7.88
C VAL A 573 11.61 -9.52 -8.57
N GLN A 574 12.40 -8.67 -7.93
CA GLN A 574 12.99 -7.51 -8.61
C GLN A 574 14.16 -7.97 -9.49
N PRO A 575 14.35 -7.41 -10.70
CA PRO A 575 15.53 -7.70 -11.51
C PRO A 575 16.80 -7.26 -10.76
N ALA A 576 17.87 -8.04 -10.91
CA ALA A 576 19.17 -7.70 -10.33
C ALA A 576 19.64 -6.33 -10.85
N LEU A 577 20.13 -5.47 -9.95
CA LEU A 577 20.79 -4.23 -10.33
C LEU A 577 22.05 -4.56 -11.17
N PRO A 578 22.38 -3.76 -12.20
CA PRO A 578 23.60 -3.96 -12.97
C PRO A 578 24.83 -3.94 -12.05
N ASP A 579 25.81 -4.80 -12.34
CA ASP A 579 27.10 -4.79 -11.65
C ASP A 579 27.77 -3.42 -11.84
N ASP A 580 28.42 -2.89 -10.79
CA ASP A 580 29.30 -1.73 -10.94
C ASP A 580 30.43 -2.11 -11.92
N PRO A 581 30.75 -1.27 -12.92
CA PRO A 581 31.85 -1.56 -13.83
C PRO A 581 33.17 -1.67 -13.03
N PRO A 582 34.08 -2.58 -13.42
CA PRO A 582 35.39 -2.66 -12.79
C PRO A 582 36.11 -1.31 -12.93
N PRO A 583 36.78 -0.80 -11.87
CA PRO A 583 37.62 0.37 -12.00
C PRO A 583 38.82 0.00 -12.86
N GLY A 584 38.84 0.45 -14.12
CA GLY A 584 39.93 0.17 -15.05
C GLY A 584 39.47 -0.12 -16.47
N ALA A 585 38.74 0.81 -17.08
CA ALA A 585 38.74 0.97 -18.52
C ALA A 585 38.99 2.45 -18.77
N ASP A 586 40.26 2.82 -18.88
CA ASP A 586 40.65 4.15 -19.35
C ASP A 586 39.97 4.41 -20.70
N PRO A 587 39.31 5.56 -20.90
CA PRO A 587 38.98 6.00 -22.23
C PRO A 587 40.29 6.46 -22.87
N SER A 588 40.88 5.59 -23.69
CA SER A 588 41.93 6.02 -24.62
C SER A 588 41.30 6.87 -25.73
N PRO A 589 42.04 7.88 -26.24
CA PRO A 589 41.52 9.14 -26.78
C PRO A 589 40.68 9.04 -28.06
#